data_AF-A0A975K332-F1
#
_entry.id   AF-A0A975K332-F1
#
_cell.length_a   1.000
_cell.length_b   1.000
_cell.length_c   1.000
_cell.angle_alpha   90.00
_cell.angle_beta   90.00
_cell.angle_gamma   90.00
#
_symmetry.space_group_name_H-M   'P 1'
#
loop_
_entity.id
_entity.type
_entity.pdbx_description
1 polymer ?
#
loop_
_entity_poly.entity_id
_entity_poly.type
_entity_poly.pdbx_seq_one_letter_code
_entity_poly.pdbx_strand_id
1 'polypeptide(L)'
;MFKTRPYDPSRKDTRTPAQKAANERNFRIFQLRGLHAQVGLLTGRRREQARDLVDRELKAMGALPMREHADERWRRIEAKARKRKELEAERILAGRCPTCGDPALECDCIPF
;
A
#
# COMPACT_ATOMS: atom_id res chain seq x y z
N MET A 1 21.56 3.18 -1.61
CA MET A 1 21.92 1.84 -1.12
C MET A 1 21.09 1.54 0.13
N PHE A 2 20.13 0.60 0.06
CA PHE A 2 19.25 0.27 1.18
C PHE A 2 20.07 -0.51 2.22
N LYS A 3 20.41 0.10 3.36
CA LYS A 3 21.07 -0.61 4.46
C LYS A 3 20.01 -1.38 5.24
N THR A 4 19.79 -2.64 4.90
CA THR A 4 18.96 -3.52 5.72
C THR A 4 19.62 -3.66 7.08
N ARG A 5 18.94 -3.22 8.15
CA ARG A 5 19.42 -3.42 9.51
C ARG A 5 19.59 -4.93 9.74
N PRO A 6 20.76 -5.41 10.17
CA PRO A 6 20.98 -6.84 10.39
C PRO A 6 20.00 -7.37 11.44
N TYR A 7 19.51 -8.59 11.21
CA TYR A 7 18.66 -9.28 12.17
C TYR A 7 19.44 -9.50 13.47
N ASP A 8 18.89 -9.02 14.58
CA ASP A 8 19.48 -9.14 15.91
C ASP A 8 18.57 -10.03 16.78
N PRO A 9 18.96 -11.29 17.01
CA PRO A 9 18.17 -12.22 17.81
C PRO A 9 18.12 -11.85 19.30
N SER A 10 19.02 -10.97 19.77
CA SER A 10 19.06 -10.51 21.16
C SER A 10 18.14 -9.31 21.42
N ARG A 11 17.54 -8.75 20.37
CA ARG A 11 16.67 -7.58 20.46
C ARG A 11 15.43 -7.90 21.28
N LYS A 12 15.35 -7.32 22.47
CA LYS A 12 14.14 -7.40 23.31
C LYS A 12 12.96 -6.77 22.59
N ASP A 13 11.85 -7.49 22.56
CA ASP A 13 10.59 -6.97 22.04
C ASP A 13 9.97 -6.00 23.05
N THR A 14 10.05 -4.71 22.75
CA THR A 14 9.53 -3.62 23.59
C THR A 14 8.04 -3.36 23.40
N ARG A 15 7.35 -4.14 22.55
CA ARG A 15 5.93 -3.94 22.27
C ARG A 15 5.06 -4.34 23.46
N THR A 16 4.01 -3.56 23.71
CA THR A 16 2.97 -3.92 24.69
C THR A 16 2.17 -5.13 24.21
N PRO A 17 1.45 -5.85 25.09
CA PRO A 17 0.57 -6.95 24.68
C PRO A 17 -0.44 -6.55 23.61
N ALA A 18 -1.03 -5.35 23.72
CA ALA A 18 -1.96 -4.82 22.73
C ALA A 18 -1.28 -4.58 21.36
N GLN A 19 -0.05 -4.06 21.36
CA GLN A 19 0.72 -3.87 20.12
C GLN A 19 1.14 -5.21 19.48
N LYS A 20 1.43 -6.24 20.29
CA LYS A 20 1.71 -7.59 19.80
C LYS A 20 0.47 -8.19 19.13
N ALA A 21 -0.68 -8.16 19.81
CA ALA A 21 -1.95 -8.64 19.28
C ALA A 21 -2.37 -7.90 17.99
N ALA A 22 -2.20 -6.58 17.95
CA ALA A 22 -2.47 -5.80 16.74
C ALA A 22 -1.54 -6.17 15.58
N ASN A 23 -0.25 -6.37 15.85
CA ASN A 23 0.71 -6.81 14.83
C ASN A 23 0.40 -8.20 14.29
N GLU A 24 0.05 -9.14 15.17
CA GLU A 24 -0.32 -10.50 14.79
C GLU A 24 -1.58 -10.51 13.93
N ARG A 25 -2.63 -9.78 14.35
CA ARG A 25 -3.84 -9.57 13.55
C ARG A 25 -3.51 -8.99 12.17
N ASN A 26 -2.69 -7.95 12.12
CA ASN A 26 -2.30 -7.31 10.86
C ASN A 26 -1.50 -8.27 9.96
N PHE A 27 -0.63 -9.08 10.55
CA PHE A 27 0.14 -10.10 9.82
C PHE A 27 -0.78 -11.18 9.24
N ARG A 28 -1.76 -11.65 10.01
CA ARG A 28 -2.77 -12.60 9.53
C ARG A 28 -3.62 -12.02 8.39
N ILE A 29 -4.06 -10.76 8.51
CA ILE A 29 -4.75 -10.05 7.43
C ILE A 29 -3.87 -10.01 6.17
N PHE A 30 -2.57 -9.69 6.29
CA PHE A 30 -1.65 -9.68 5.17
C PHE A 30 -1.53 -11.07 4.50
N GLN A 31 -1.40 -12.14 5.30
CA GLN A 31 -1.35 -13.51 4.80
C GLN A 31 -2.63 -13.91 4.04
N LEU A 32 -3.81 -13.60 4.59
CA LEU A 32 -5.09 -13.87 3.92
C LEU A 32 -5.19 -13.16 2.57
N ARG A 33 -4.77 -11.88 2.49
CA ARG A 33 -4.74 -11.14 1.22
C ARG A 33 -3.77 -11.77 0.22
N GLY A 34 -2.63 -12.26 0.70
CA GLY A 34 -1.68 -13.03 -0.10
C GLY A 34 -2.30 -14.33 -0.63
N LEU A 35 -3.01 -15.09 0.21
CA LEU A 35 -3.73 -16.29 -0.19
C LEU A 35 -4.80 -15.98 -1.24
N HIS A 36 -5.58 -14.91 -1.06
CA HIS A 36 -6.56 -14.49 -2.06
C HIS A 36 -5.93 -14.24 -3.44
N ALA A 37 -4.71 -13.68 -3.50
CA ALA A 37 -3.99 -13.50 -4.77
C ALA A 37 -3.63 -14.86 -5.41
N GLN A 38 -3.22 -15.84 -4.61
CA GLN A 38 -2.86 -17.19 -5.07
C GLN A 38 -4.08 -18.02 -5.50
N VAL A 39 -5.27 -17.75 -4.93
CA VAL A 39 -6.55 -18.38 -5.34
C VAL A 39 -6.85 -18.14 -6.83
N GLY A 40 -6.23 -17.15 -7.47
CA GLY A 40 -6.30 -16.97 -8.93
C GLY A 40 -5.90 -18.22 -9.75
N LEU A 41 -5.11 -19.13 -9.19
CA LEU A 41 -4.73 -20.41 -9.80
C LEU A 41 -5.88 -21.43 -9.84
N LEU A 42 -6.90 -21.26 -9.00
CA LEU A 42 -8.09 -22.11 -8.99
C LEU A 42 -9.09 -21.65 -10.04
N THR A 43 -9.92 -22.58 -10.53
CA THR A 43 -10.97 -22.32 -11.52
C THR A 43 -12.36 -22.66 -10.99
N GLY A 44 -13.39 -22.09 -11.64
CA GLY A 44 -14.81 -22.30 -11.33
C GLY A 44 -15.17 -22.12 -9.85
N ARG A 45 -16.07 -22.99 -9.37
CA ARG A 45 -16.66 -22.97 -8.02
C ARG A 45 -15.63 -23.04 -6.89
N ARG A 46 -14.52 -23.76 -7.07
CA ARG A 46 -13.46 -23.86 -6.04
C ARG A 46 -12.81 -22.50 -5.78
N ARG A 47 -12.62 -21.71 -6.83
CA ARG A 47 -12.10 -20.35 -6.74
C ARG A 47 -13.03 -19.45 -5.94
N GLU A 48 -14.32 -19.50 -6.26
CA GLU A 48 -15.35 -18.69 -5.60
C GLU A 48 -15.45 -19.04 -4.12
N GLN A 49 -15.53 -20.33 -3.79
CA GLN A 49 -15.56 -20.80 -2.40
C GLN A 49 -14.32 -20.38 -1.62
N ALA A 50 -13.13 -20.49 -2.22
CA ALA A 50 -11.90 -20.07 -1.57
C ALA A 50 -11.86 -18.55 -1.33
N ARG A 51 -12.33 -17.73 -2.29
CA ARG A 51 -12.44 -16.27 -2.12
C ARG A 51 -13.43 -15.90 -1.01
N ASP A 52 -14.60 -16.54 -1.00
CA ASP A 52 -15.63 -16.32 0.02
C ASP A 52 -15.12 -16.66 1.42
N LEU A 53 -14.36 -17.74 1.56
CA LEU A 53 -13.74 -18.12 2.83
C LEU A 53 -12.76 -17.05 3.32
N VAL A 54 -11.90 -16.55 2.42
CA VAL A 54 -10.94 -15.48 2.77
C VAL A 54 -11.69 -14.21 3.18
N ASP A 55 -12.72 -13.81 2.45
CA ASP A 55 -13.50 -12.60 2.76
C ASP A 55 -14.26 -12.73 4.10
N ARG A 56 -14.78 -13.91 4.44
CA ARG A 56 -15.39 -14.16 5.76
C ARG A 56 -14.38 -14.00 6.90
N GLU A 57 -13.18 -14.56 6.75
CA GLU A 57 -12.12 -14.45 7.74
C GLU A 57 -11.63 -12.99 7.90
N LEU A 58 -11.51 -12.25 6.80
CA LEU A 58 -11.18 -10.82 6.83
C LEU A 58 -12.25 -10.03 7.60
N LYS A 59 -13.53 -10.26 7.31
CA LYS A 59 -14.64 -9.62 8.03
C LYS A 59 -14.65 -9.97 9.50
N ALA A 60 -14.43 -11.24 9.86
CA ALA A 60 -14.38 -11.69 11.27
C ALA A 60 -13.27 -10.97 12.06
N MET A 61 -12.17 -10.63 11.40
CA MET A 61 -11.11 -9.83 12.00
C MET A 61 -11.37 -8.32 11.95
N GLY A 62 -12.46 -7.84 11.36
CA GLY A 62 -12.75 -6.41 11.19
C GLY A 62 -11.92 -5.73 10.09
N ALA A 63 -11.49 -6.49 9.08
CA ALA A 63 -10.85 -5.96 7.88
C ALA A 63 -11.85 -5.92 6.71
N LEU A 64 -11.60 -5.02 5.77
CA LEU A 64 -12.39 -4.95 4.53
C LEU A 64 -12.21 -6.24 3.70
N PRO A 65 -13.30 -6.75 3.09
CA PRO A 65 -13.22 -7.76 2.03
C PRO A 65 -12.31 -7.32 0.89
N MET A 66 -11.84 -8.28 0.10
CA MET A 66 -10.84 -8.02 -0.92
C MET A 66 -11.29 -7.05 -2.01
N ARG A 67 -12.57 -7.12 -2.41
CA ARG A 67 -13.13 -6.19 -3.39
C ARG A 67 -13.13 -4.75 -2.87
N GLU A 68 -13.68 -4.53 -1.69
CA GLU A 68 -13.75 -3.21 -1.06
C GLU A 68 -12.36 -2.64 -0.78
N HIS A 69 -11.42 -3.49 -0.35
CA HIS A 69 -10.02 -3.10 -0.17
C HIS A 69 -9.35 -2.67 -1.48
N ALA A 70 -9.64 -3.34 -2.60
CA ALA A 70 -9.12 -2.97 -3.91
C ALA A 70 -9.69 -1.63 -4.38
N ASP A 71 -10.99 -1.41 -4.21
CA ASP A 71 -11.67 -0.16 -4.55
C ASP A 71 -11.11 1.01 -3.73
N GLU A 72 -10.92 0.83 -2.42
CA GLU A 72 -10.32 1.86 -1.57
C GLU A 72 -8.86 2.14 -1.95
N ARG A 73 -8.10 1.10 -2.28
CA ARG A 73 -6.73 1.26 -2.78
C ARG A 73 -6.72 2.07 -4.08
N TRP A 74 -7.64 1.82 -5.00
CA TRP A 74 -7.73 2.57 -6.24
C TRP A 74 -8.04 4.05 -6.01
N ARG A 75 -9.05 4.35 -5.19
CA ARG A 75 -9.40 5.72 -4.79
C ARG A 75 -8.21 6.48 -4.20
N ARG A 76 -7.41 5.81 -3.36
CA ARG A 76 -6.20 6.42 -2.77
C ARG A 76 -5.13 6.72 -3.82
N ILE A 77 -4.95 5.84 -4.81
CA ILE A 77 -3.98 6.07 -5.89
C ILE A 77 -4.45 7.23 -6.77
N GLU A 78 -5.73 7.27 -7.16
CA GLU A 78 -6.31 8.37 -7.93
C GLU A 78 -6.20 9.70 -7.19
N ALA A 79 -6.53 9.74 -5.89
CA ALA A 79 -6.39 10.94 -5.07
C ALA A 79 -4.93 11.43 -5.01
N LYS A 80 -3.97 10.52 -4.88
CA LYS A 80 -2.54 10.87 -4.94
C LYS A 80 -2.12 11.40 -6.30
N ALA A 81 -2.61 10.79 -7.39
CA ALA A 81 -2.33 11.24 -8.74
C ALA A 81 -2.89 12.64 -9.00
N ARG A 82 -4.12 12.92 -8.54
CA ARG A 82 -4.74 14.26 -8.61
C ARG A 82 -3.92 15.29 -7.84
N LYS A 83 -3.59 15.00 -6.57
CA LYS A 83 -2.76 15.90 -5.75
C LYS A 83 -1.40 16.18 -6.38
N ARG A 84 -0.80 15.18 -7.04
CA ARG A 84 0.46 15.36 -7.77
C ARG A 84 0.30 16.33 -8.94
N LYS A 85 -0.77 16.22 -9.72
CA LYS A 85 -1.07 17.15 -10.83
C LYS A 85 -1.33 18.58 -10.34
N GLU A 86 -2.04 18.74 -9.23
CA GLU A 86 -2.27 20.05 -8.60
C GLU A 86 -0.93 20.70 -8.20
N LEU A 87 -0.08 19.96 -7.49
CA LEU A 87 1.27 20.42 -7.11
C LEU A 87 2.15 20.74 -8.33
N GLU A 88 2.01 19.95 -9.40
CA GLU A 88 2.72 20.16 -10.65
C GLU A 88 2.31 21.49 -11.31
N ALA A 89 1.00 21.76 -11.40
CA ALA A 89 0.47 23.00 -11.94
C ALA A 89 0.89 24.23 -11.09
N GLU A 90 0.86 24.12 -9.76
CA GLU A 90 1.33 25.16 -8.85
C GLU A 90 2.82 25.49 -9.08
N ARG A 91 3.65 24.46 -9.28
CA ARG A 91 5.08 24.64 -9.57
C ARG A 91 5.29 25.37 -10.90
N ILE A 92 4.58 24.97 -11.95
CA ILE A 92 4.67 25.60 -13.27
C ILE A 92 4.26 27.08 -13.18
N LEU A 93 3.15 27.39 -12.51
CA LEU A 93 2.69 28.77 -12.31
C LEU A 93 3.69 29.61 -11.51
N ALA A 94 4.41 29.01 -10.57
CA ALA A 94 5.46 29.66 -9.80
C ALA A 94 6.80 29.78 -10.56
N GLY A 95 6.87 29.41 -11.84
CA GLY A 95 8.10 29.40 -12.63
C GLY A 95 9.14 28.37 -12.13
N ARG A 96 8.67 27.28 -11.52
CA ARG A 96 9.49 26.20 -10.96
C ARG A 96 9.30 24.91 -11.75
N CYS A 97 10.34 24.09 -11.78
CA CYS A 97 10.31 22.79 -12.42
C CYS A 97 9.27 21.87 -11.77
N PRO A 98 8.37 21.24 -12.55
CA PRO A 98 7.35 20.33 -12.03
C PRO A 98 7.95 19.09 -11.33
N THR A 99 9.13 18.67 -11.74
CA THR A 99 9.81 17.45 -11.28
C THR A 99 10.59 17.69 -9.98
N CYS A 100 11.59 18.57 -9.99
CA CYS A 100 12.48 18.80 -8.86
C CYS A 100 12.09 20.03 -8.00
N GLY A 101 11.35 21.00 -8.54
CA GLY A 101 10.93 22.22 -7.82
C GLY A 101 11.91 23.40 -7.86
N ASP A 102 13.03 23.25 -8.57
CA ASP A 102 14.03 24.31 -8.78
C ASP A 102 13.48 25.40 -9.72
N PRO A 103 14.01 26.63 -9.67
CA PRO A 103 13.67 27.66 -10.64
C PRO A 103 13.86 27.14 -12.08
N ALA A 104 12.88 27.38 -12.97
CA ALA A 104 12.89 26.78 -14.30
C ALA A 104 14.11 27.16 -15.15
N LEU A 105 14.72 28.32 -14.90
CA LEU A 105 15.91 28.81 -15.59
C LEU A 105 17.22 28.12 -15.17
N GLU A 106 17.23 27.44 -14.01
CA GLU A 106 18.40 26.82 -13.40
C GLU A 106 18.29 25.29 -13.37
N CYS A 107 17.27 24.74 -14.04
CA CYS A 107 16.88 23.35 -13.87
C CYS A 107 17.34 22.45 -15.02
N ASP A 108 18.17 21.46 -14.70
CA ASP A 108 18.62 20.42 -15.64
C ASP A 108 17.56 19.34 -15.96
N CYS A 109 16.38 19.39 -15.32
CA CYS A 109 15.34 18.38 -15.49
C CYS A 109 14.45 18.59 -16.73
N ILE A 110 14.57 19.73 -17.42
CA ILE A 110 13.83 20.06 -18.64
C ILE A 110 14.86 20.22 -19.77
N PRO A 111 15.03 19.24 -20.67
CA PRO A 111 15.83 19.48 -21.87
C PRO A 111 15.13 20.56 -22.70
N PHE A 112 15.82 21.68 -22.94
CA PHE A 112 15.40 22.73 -23.87
C PHE A 112 15.26 22.19 -25.30
#